data_AF-A0A950V7Z5-F1
#
_entry.id   AF-A0A950V7Z5-F1
#
_cell.length_a   1.000
_cell.length_b   1.000
_cell.length_c   1.000
_cell.angle_alpha   90.00
_cell.angle_beta   90.00
_cell.angle_gamma   90.00
#
_symmetry.space_group_name_H-M   'P 1'
#
loop_
_entity.id
_entity.type
_entity.pdbx_description
1 polymer ?
#
loop_
_entity_poly.entity_id
_entity_poly.type
_entity_poly.pdbx_seq_one_letter_code
_entity_poly.pdbx_strand_id
1 'polypeptide(L)'
;IVETALARKELFVHAESLFPVCAYWGPKSTSVAKVLQTWNIGEDAVVFIDDNPMELSEVQQAFPGITCLQFPGNHPAKVWDLLGELRDLFGKPVVMEEDRIRRASLRALDEMGETGTPTGTFLRHLQGTVMLDYRKNPADKRPLELLNKTNQFNLNGFRISEGEWQRRLEDAETIVSVVSYQDRFGPLGKIAVLVCAQCGECVRVSHWAMSCRAFSRKIEHHMLDSLFRQTNATDIEFAFHATERNPPLQDFFKSLGVRQDGSNVCRVSRADALAQCEALPHQVSELLND
;
A
#
# COMPACT_ATOMS: atom_id res chain seq x y z
N ILE A 1 -24.66 -13.68 18.84
CA ILE A 1 -23.91 -13.21 20.04
C ILE A 1 -23.00 -12.05 19.68
N VAL A 2 -22.06 -12.22 18.74
CA VAL A 2 -21.09 -11.18 18.36
C VAL A 2 -21.77 -9.95 17.74
N GLU A 3 -22.65 -10.14 16.76
CA GLU A 3 -23.43 -9.05 16.16
C GLU A 3 -24.27 -8.29 17.20
N THR A 4 -24.88 -9.01 18.14
CA THR A 4 -25.65 -8.43 19.25
C THR A 4 -24.76 -7.60 20.17
N ALA A 5 -23.54 -8.06 20.46
CA ALA A 5 -22.58 -7.32 21.27
C ALA A 5 -22.10 -6.04 20.55
N LEU A 6 -21.83 -6.14 19.25
CA LEU A 6 -21.38 -5.02 18.42
C LEU A 6 -22.49 -4.01 18.09
N ALA A 7 -23.77 -4.40 18.19
CA ALA A 7 -24.91 -3.50 18.00
C ALA A 7 -25.21 -2.59 19.21
N ARG A 8 -24.44 -2.71 20.31
CA ARG A 8 -24.64 -1.89 21.51
C ARG A 8 -24.28 -0.42 21.23
N LYS A 9 -25.25 0.47 21.48
CA LYS A 9 -25.11 1.93 21.26
C LYS A 9 -24.11 2.62 22.20
N GLU A 10 -23.73 1.96 23.29
CA GLU A 10 -22.82 2.49 24.31
C GLU A 10 -21.34 2.34 23.94
N LEU A 11 -21.02 1.64 22.84
CA LEU A 11 -19.64 1.44 22.41
C LEU A 11 -19.09 2.71 21.74
N PHE A 12 -17.92 3.17 22.19
CA PHE A 12 -17.16 4.25 21.54
C PHE A 12 -16.65 3.86 20.14
N VAL A 13 -16.51 2.56 19.88
CA VAL A 13 -16.13 2.01 18.58
C VAL A 13 -17.35 1.37 17.93
N HIS A 14 -17.80 1.95 16.82
CA HIS A 14 -18.91 1.40 16.05
C HIS A 14 -18.52 0.10 15.35
N ALA A 15 -19.46 -0.85 15.24
CA ALA A 15 -19.25 -2.13 14.56
C ALA A 15 -18.69 -1.97 13.13
N GLU A 16 -19.19 -0.96 12.42
CA GLU A 16 -18.75 -0.57 11.08
C GLU A 16 -17.30 -0.12 11.01
N SER A 17 -16.63 0.10 12.14
CA SER A 17 -15.19 0.39 12.18
C SER A 17 -14.29 -0.84 12.26
N LEU A 18 -14.86 -2.03 12.50
CA LEU A 18 -14.13 -3.29 12.71
C LEU A 18 -14.12 -4.14 11.43
N PHE A 19 -12.95 -4.58 10.99
CA PHE A 19 -12.83 -5.47 9.83
C PHE A 19 -11.47 -6.18 9.80
N PRO A 20 -11.40 -7.46 9.41
CA PRO A 20 -12.50 -8.42 9.41
C PRO A 20 -12.90 -8.76 10.86
N VAL A 21 -14.12 -9.26 11.07
CA VAL A 21 -14.56 -9.76 12.38
C VAL A 21 -14.38 -11.28 12.40
N CYS A 22 -13.31 -11.75 13.04
CA CYS A 22 -13.03 -13.18 13.23
C CYS A 22 -13.55 -13.62 14.61
N ALA A 23 -14.77 -14.18 14.65
CA ALA A 23 -15.39 -14.58 15.91
C ALA A 23 -15.89 -16.04 15.85
N TYR A 24 -14.95 -16.98 15.96
CA TYR A 24 -15.21 -18.41 16.00
C TYR A 24 -14.31 -19.10 17.03
N TRP A 25 -14.66 -20.34 17.37
CA TRP A 25 -13.88 -21.17 18.28
C TRP A 25 -12.60 -21.69 17.60
N GLY A 26 -11.48 -21.65 18.32
CA GLY A 26 -10.19 -22.10 17.83
C GLY A 26 -9.04 -21.22 18.32
N PRO A 27 -7.80 -21.53 17.90
CA PRO A 27 -6.61 -20.76 18.31
C PRO A 27 -6.66 -19.30 17.81
N LYS A 28 -6.29 -18.34 18.66
CA LYS A 28 -6.32 -16.91 18.30
C LYS A 28 -5.30 -16.58 17.23
N SER A 29 -4.15 -17.25 17.24
CA SER A 29 -3.13 -17.13 16.18
C SER A 29 -3.72 -17.37 14.77
N THR A 30 -4.68 -18.29 14.62
CA THR A 30 -5.34 -18.54 13.32
C THR A 30 -6.18 -17.33 12.87
N SER A 31 -6.87 -16.68 13.81
CA SER A 31 -7.64 -15.47 13.53
C SER A 31 -6.72 -14.29 13.19
N VAL A 32 -5.60 -14.16 13.90
CA VAL A 32 -4.55 -13.17 13.65
C VAL A 32 -3.94 -13.36 12.26
N ALA A 33 -3.61 -14.60 11.88
CA ALA A 33 -3.11 -14.93 10.54
C ALA A 33 -4.05 -14.44 9.43
N LYS A 34 -5.36 -14.68 9.60
CA LYS A 34 -6.38 -14.21 8.67
C LYS A 34 -6.42 -12.68 8.60
N VAL A 35 -6.34 -11.97 9.73
CA VAL A 35 -6.31 -10.50 9.75
C VAL A 35 -5.07 -9.96 9.02
N LEU A 36 -3.88 -10.52 9.30
CA LEU A 36 -2.63 -10.14 8.63
C LEU A 36 -2.74 -10.33 7.11
N GLN A 37 -3.32 -11.46 6.67
CA GLN A 37 -3.56 -11.74 5.25
C GLN A 37 -4.57 -10.78 4.62
N THR A 38 -5.75 -10.61 5.23
CA THR A 38 -6.81 -9.73 4.71
C THR A 38 -6.36 -8.28 4.61
N TRP A 39 -5.64 -7.78 5.62
CA TRP A 39 -5.11 -6.41 5.59
C TRP A 39 -3.83 -6.26 4.78
N ASN A 40 -3.20 -7.39 4.45
CA ASN A 40 -1.90 -7.48 3.79
C ASN A 40 -0.86 -6.58 4.47
N ILE A 41 -0.68 -6.80 5.78
CA ILE A 41 0.24 -6.07 6.67
C ILE A 41 1.18 -7.04 7.39
N GLY A 42 2.35 -6.53 7.81
CA GLY A 42 3.30 -7.29 8.62
C GLY A 42 2.86 -7.39 10.08
N GLU A 43 3.35 -8.42 10.76
CA GLU A 43 3.11 -8.64 12.19
C GLU A 43 3.64 -7.50 13.08
N ASP A 44 4.71 -6.84 12.66
CA ASP A 44 5.33 -5.68 13.30
C ASP A 44 4.44 -4.42 13.29
N ALA A 45 3.34 -4.44 12.53
CA ALA A 45 2.36 -3.36 12.46
C ALA A 45 1.08 -3.65 13.27
N VAL A 46 1.04 -4.72 14.06
CA VAL A 46 -0.15 -5.18 14.78
C VAL A 46 0.09 -5.27 16.29
N VAL A 47 -0.91 -4.84 17.05
CA VAL A 47 -1.01 -5.07 18.49
C VAL A 47 -2.14 -6.05 18.75
N PHE A 48 -1.87 -7.09 19.54
CA PHE A 48 -2.85 -8.05 20.01
C PHE A 48 -3.20 -7.77 21.47
N ILE A 49 -4.49 -7.71 21.78
CA ILE A 49 -4.99 -7.41 23.13
C ILE A 49 -5.95 -8.51 23.55
N ASP A 50 -5.67 -9.14 24.69
CA ASP A 50 -6.51 -10.19 25.29
C ASP A 50 -6.38 -10.14 26.83
N ASP A 51 -7.40 -10.55 27.57
CA ASP A 51 -7.36 -10.61 29.03
C ASP A 51 -6.72 -11.91 29.54
N ASN A 52 -6.70 -12.96 28.71
CA ASN A 52 -6.15 -14.26 29.02
C ASN A 52 -4.64 -14.37 28.64
N PRO A 53 -3.74 -14.56 29.63
CA PRO A 53 -2.30 -14.73 29.36
C PRO A 53 -1.95 -15.91 28.46
N MET A 54 -2.77 -16.97 28.43
CA MET A 54 -2.54 -18.12 27.56
C MET A 54 -2.70 -17.75 26.08
N GLU A 55 -3.71 -16.95 25.74
CA GLU A 55 -3.93 -16.49 24.36
C GLU A 55 -2.83 -15.52 23.91
N LEU A 56 -2.37 -14.64 24.82
CA LEU A 56 -1.24 -13.75 24.55
C LEU A 56 0.03 -14.56 24.23
N SER A 57 0.32 -15.58 25.04
CA SER A 57 1.50 -16.44 24.81
C SER A 57 1.38 -17.23 23.51
N GLU A 58 0.18 -17.71 23.18
CA GLU A 58 -0.10 -18.46 21.95
C GLU A 58 0.13 -17.59 20.70
N VAL A 59 -0.40 -16.37 20.69
CA VAL A 59 -0.19 -15.41 19.60
C VAL A 59 1.27 -14.97 19.51
N GLN A 60 1.93 -14.68 20.64
CA GLN A 60 3.34 -14.25 20.67
C GLN A 60 4.29 -15.33 20.14
N GLN A 61 4.00 -16.61 20.42
CA GLN A 61 4.80 -17.73 19.91
C GLN A 61 4.62 -17.90 18.39
N ALA A 62 3.40 -17.70 17.88
CA ALA A 62 3.12 -17.79 16.46
C ALA A 62 3.65 -16.59 15.66
N PHE A 63 3.63 -15.39 16.27
CA PHE A 63 4.02 -14.12 15.62
C PHE A 63 4.90 -13.29 16.57
N PRO A 64 6.23 -13.53 16.60
CA PRO A 64 7.15 -12.85 17.50
C PRO A 64 7.19 -11.32 17.34
N GLY A 65 6.86 -10.79 16.17
CA GLY A 65 6.81 -9.35 15.90
C GLY A 65 5.53 -8.65 16.37
N ILE A 66 4.49 -9.39 16.78
CA ILE A 66 3.28 -8.77 17.35
C ILE A 66 3.57 -8.27 18.76
N THR A 67 3.13 -7.05 19.04
CA THR A 67 3.11 -6.52 20.40
C THR A 67 1.86 -7.03 21.11
N CYS A 68 2.03 -7.90 22.11
CA CYS A 68 0.93 -8.45 22.90
C CYS A 68 0.73 -7.65 24.20
N LEU A 69 -0.47 -7.09 24.40
CA LEU A 69 -0.82 -6.30 25.59
C LEU A 69 -1.96 -6.97 26.36
N GLN A 70 -1.77 -7.18 27.67
CA GLN A 70 -2.82 -7.78 28.49
C GLN A 70 -3.89 -6.75 28.86
N PHE A 71 -5.16 -7.08 28.60
CA PHE A 71 -6.27 -6.22 29.01
C PHE A 71 -6.48 -6.25 30.53
N PRO A 72 -6.47 -5.10 31.23
CA PRO A 72 -6.53 -5.06 32.69
C PRO A 72 -7.98 -5.12 33.20
N GLY A 73 -8.66 -6.24 32.98
CA GLY A 73 -10.11 -6.41 33.17
C GLY A 73 -10.69 -5.85 34.48
N ASN A 74 -10.13 -6.24 35.63
CA ASN A 74 -10.63 -5.83 36.96
C ASN A 74 -9.99 -4.54 37.50
N HIS A 75 -9.15 -3.83 36.72
CA HIS A 75 -8.41 -2.66 37.17
C HIS A 75 -8.68 -1.46 36.26
N PRO A 76 -9.81 -0.76 36.42
CA PRO A 76 -10.18 0.37 35.56
C PRO A 76 -9.11 1.46 35.46
N ALA A 77 -8.34 1.70 36.53
CA ALA A 77 -7.24 2.66 36.52
C ALA A 77 -6.14 2.31 35.50
N LYS A 78 -5.82 1.01 35.34
CA LYS A 78 -4.80 0.53 34.39
C LYS A 78 -5.28 0.54 32.94
N VAL A 79 -6.58 0.69 32.69
CA VAL A 79 -7.11 0.84 31.33
C VAL A 79 -6.60 2.14 30.71
N TRP A 80 -6.41 3.19 31.50
CA TRP A 80 -5.86 4.46 31.01
C TRP A 80 -4.41 4.33 30.54
N ASP A 81 -3.60 3.54 31.26
CA ASP A 81 -2.22 3.27 30.86
C ASP A 81 -2.17 2.52 29.52
N LEU A 82 -3.02 1.48 29.37
CA LEU A 82 -3.15 0.74 28.11
C LEU A 82 -3.58 1.65 26.95
N LEU A 83 -4.55 2.53 27.16
CA LEU A 83 -4.97 3.50 26.15
C LEU A 83 -3.85 4.50 25.80
N GLY A 84 -3.05 4.88 26.78
CA GLY A 84 -1.85 5.70 26.58
C GLY A 84 -0.82 5.00 25.69
N GLU A 85 -0.52 3.73 25.98
CA GLU A 85 0.39 2.91 25.18
C GLU A 85 -0.11 2.74 23.74
N LEU A 86 -1.41 2.46 23.56
CA LEU A 86 -2.01 2.37 22.22
C LEU A 86 -1.95 3.68 21.45
N ARG A 87 -2.15 4.82 22.14
CA ARG A 87 -1.98 6.14 21.54
C ARG A 87 -0.55 6.39 21.13
N ASP A 88 0.43 5.94 21.91
CA ASP A 88 1.84 6.16 21.58
C ASP A 88 2.30 5.25 20.42
N LEU A 89 1.70 4.06 20.28
CA LEU A 89 1.96 3.13 19.17
C LEU A 89 1.28 3.54 17.85
N PHE A 90 0.02 3.99 17.91
CA PHE A 90 -0.81 4.22 16.70
C PHE A 90 -1.28 5.66 16.53
N GLY A 91 -0.97 6.54 17.46
CA GLY A 91 -1.38 7.94 17.45
C GLY A 91 -0.91 8.64 16.19
N LYS A 92 -1.87 9.16 15.43
CA LYS A 92 -1.61 10.05 14.32
C LYS A 92 -2.17 11.43 14.65
N PRO A 93 -1.42 12.51 14.36
CA PRO A 93 -1.95 13.87 14.53
C PRO A 93 -3.10 14.16 13.55
N VAL A 94 -3.14 13.47 12.41
CA VAL A 94 -4.15 13.63 11.36
C VAL A 94 -4.53 12.25 10.79
N VAL A 95 -5.83 11.99 10.68
CA VAL A 95 -6.38 10.85 9.94
C VAL A 95 -6.59 11.30 8.50
N MET A 96 -5.96 10.60 7.55
CA MET A 96 -6.06 10.93 6.12
C MET A 96 -7.32 10.30 5.52
N GLU A 97 -7.76 10.82 4.37
CA GLU A 97 -8.88 10.24 3.63
C GLU A 97 -8.56 8.80 3.19
N GLU A 98 -7.30 8.52 2.82
CA GLU A 98 -6.87 7.18 2.44
C GLU A 98 -6.94 6.15 3.58
N ASP A 99 -6.86 6.59 4.84
CA ASP A 99 -7.06 5.71 6.01
C ASP A 99 -8.52 5.21 6.08
N ARG A 100 -9.49 6.08 5.71
CA ARG A 100 -10.92 5.71 5.66
C ARG A 100 -11.20 4.79 4.48
N ILE A 101 -10.68 5.14 3.30
CA ILE A 101 -10.86 4.37 2.08
C ILE A 101 -10.29 2.95 2.21
N ARG A 102 -9.15 2.77 2.91
CA ARG A 102 -8.50 1.45 3.05
C ARG A 102 -9.45 0.39 3.59
N ARG A 103 -10.18 0.68 4.65
CA ARG A 103 -11.15 -0.28 5.24
C ARG A 103 -12.26 -0.63 4.26
N ALA A 104 -12.87 0.38 3.64
CA ALA A 104 -13.95 0.17 2.67
C ALA A 104 -13.48 -0.68 1.48
N SER A 105 -12.29 -0.40 0.95
CA SER A 105 -11.73 -1.15 -0.18
C SER A 105 -11.41 -2.62 0.14
N LEU A 106 -10.95 -2.91 1.35
CA LEU A 106 -10.65 -4.28 1.78
C LEU A 106 -11.94 -5.08 2.00
N ARG A 107 -12.99 -4.45 2.56
CA ARG A 107 -14.32 -5.05 2.66
C ARG A 107 -14.88 -5.43 1.32
N ALA A 108 -14.87 -4.48 0.37
CA ALA A 108 -15.36 -4.74 -0.97
C ALA A 108 -14.60 -5.90 -1.65
N LEU A 109 -13.28 -6.00 -1.44
CA LEU A 109 -12.48 -7.10 -2.00
C LEU A 109 -12.83 -8.47 -1.38
N ASP A 110 -13.05 -8.52 -0.06
CA ASP A 110 -13.44 -9.74 0.65
C ASP A 110 -14.84 -10.21 0.25
N GLU A 111 -15.80 -9.28 0.12
CA GLU A 111 -17.17 -9.57 -0.36
C GLU A 111 -17.20 -10.13 -1.78
N MET A 112 -16.22 -9.76 -2.61
CA MET A 112 -16.09 -10.29 -3.97
C MET A 112 -15.50 -11.72 -3.99
N GLY A 113 -14.88 -12.20 -2.90
CA GLY A 113 -14.23 -13.51 -2.86
C GLY A 113 -13.03 -13.64 -3.80
N GLU A 114 -12.45 -12.52 -4.22
CA GLU A 114 -11.44 -12.47 -5.28
C GLU A 114 -10.02 -12.66 -4.71
N THR A 115 -9.60 -13.92 -4.65
CA THR A 115 -8.21 -14.31 -4.39
C THR A 115 -7.65 -15.01 -5.63
N GLY A 116 -7.33 -14.24 -6.69
CA GLY A 116 -6.85 -14.82 -7.94
C GLY A 116 -6.10 -13.83 -8.85
N THR A 117 -5.41 -14.37 -9.85
CA THR A 117 -4.71 -13.59 -10.87
C THR A 117 -5.70 -12.74 -11.66
N PRO A 118 -5.46 -11.43 -11.85
CA PRO A 118 -6.41 -10.57 -12.55
C PRO A 118 -6.54 -10.99 -14.01
N THR A 119 -7.76 -11.33 -14.41
CA THR A 119 -8.08 -11.61 -15.81
C THR A 119 -8.48 -10.33 -16.55
N GLY A 120 -8.30 -10.28 -17.87
CA GLY A 120 -8.74 -9.13 -18.68
C GLY A 120 -10.25 -8.86 -18.58
N THR A 121 -11.05 -9.90 -18.31
CA THR A 121 -12.50 -9.78 -18.04
C THR A 121 -12.78 -9.12 -16.70
N PHE A 122 -12.04 -9.49 -15.64
CA PHE A 122 -12.13 -8.83 -14.33
C PHE A 122 -11.81 -7.33 -14.44
N LEU A 123 -10.72 -6.96 -15.10
CA LEU A 123 -10.34 -5.55 -15.26
C LEU A 123 -11.40 -4.73 -16.02
N ARG A 124 -12.02 -5.30 -17.06
CA ARG A 124 -13.13 -4.66 -17.77
C ARG A 124 -14.35 -4.46 -16.88
N HIS A 125 -14.63 -5.43 -16.02
CA HIS A 125 -15.77 -5.39 -15.12
C HIS A 125 -15.65 -4.30 -14.05
N LEU A 126 -14.42 -3.96 -13.64
CA LEU A 126 -14.18 -2.87 -12.68
C LEU A 126 -14.57 -1.49 -13.23
N GLN A 127 -14.52 -1.29 -14.56
CA GLN A 127 -14.70 0.04 -15.17
C GLN A 127 -13.77 1.08 -14.56
N GLY A 128 -12.50 0.69 -14.37
CA GLY A 128 -11.53 1.49 -13.64
C GLY A 128 -11.08 2.74 -14.40
N THR A 129 -10.90 3.83 -13.67
CA THR A 129 -10.29 5.08 -14.13
C THR A 129 -8.96 5.29 -13.41
N VAL A 130 -7.93 5.64 -14.17
CA VAL A 130 -6.58 5.94 -13.70
C VAL A 130 -6.27 7.39 -14.00
N MET A 131 -5.80 8.13 -13.00
CA MET A 131 -5.31 9.49 -13.17
C MET A 131 -3.84 9.54 -12.76
N LEU A 132 -2.95 9.92 -13.68
CA LEU A 132 -1.55 10.17 -13.40
C LEU A 132 -1.33 11.69 -13.32
N ASP A 133 -0.98 12.19 -12.15
CA ASP A 133 -0.71 13.61 -11.91
C ASP A 133 0.80 13.82 -11.81
N TYR A 134 1.35 14.57 -12.76
CA TYR A 134 2.75 14.98 -12.81
C TYR A 134 2.98 16.34 -12.14
N ARG A 135 1.92 16.98 -11.64
CA ARG A 135 2.03 18.25 -10.94
C ARG A 135 2.52 18.05 -9.52
N LYS A 136 3.51 18.85 -9.16
CA LYS A 136 4.06 18.83 -7.81
C LYS A 136 3.17 19.64 -6.88
N ASN A 137 2.72 19.01 -5.80
CA ASN A 137 1.94 19.67 -4.76
C ASN A 137 2.64 19.52 -3.39
N PRO A 138 3.39 20.54 -2.94
CA PRO A 138 4.06 20.55 -1.64
C PRO A 138 3.14 20.32 -0.43
N ALA A 139 1.86 20.68 -0.53
CA ALA A 139 0.89 20.51 0.54
C ALA A 139 0.37 19.06 0.64
N ASP A 140 0.57 18.25 -0.39
CA ASP A 140 0.11 16.87 -0.43
C ASP A 140 1.10 15.92 0.25
N LYS A 141 0.72 15.43 1.43
CA LYS A 141 1.55 14.52 2.26
C LYS A 141 1.45 13.06 1.83
N ARG A 142 0.47 12.72 0.99
CA ARG A 142 0.14 11.33 0.67
C ARG A 142 1.23 10.60 -0.13
N PRO A 143 1.91 11.20 -1.11
CA PRO A 143 2.99 10.54 -1.84
C PRO A 143 4.14 10.12 -0.90
N LEU A 144 4.53 11.00 0.02
CA LEU A 144 5.54 10.67 1.03
C LEU A 144 5.10 9.51 1.93
N GLU A 145 3.84 9.51 2.36
CA GLU A 145 3.29 8.41 3.15
C GLU A 145 3.35 7.07 2.38
N LEU A 146 3.02 7.08 1.08
CA LEU A 146 3.11 5.89 0.24
C LEU A 146 4.54 5.35 0.18
N LEU A 147 5.53 6.21 -0.06
CA LEU A 147 6.96 5.83 -0.07
C LEU A 147 7.39 5.23 1.28
N ASN A 148 6.91 5.80 2.39
CA ASN A 148 7.35 5.43 3.73
C ASN A 148 6.58 4.29 4.40
N LYS A 149 5.38 3.95 3.92
CA LYS A 149 4.56 2.86 4.49
C LYS A 149 4.40 1.65 3.58
N THR A 150 4.74 1.79 2.31
CA THR A 150 4.69 0.66 1.38
C THR A 150 5.99 -0.13 1.45
N ASN A 151 5.85 -1.45 1.60
CA ASN A 151 6.97 -2.39 1.61
C ASN A 151 6.96 -3.31 0.39
N GLN A 152 5.79 -3.86 0.04
CA GLN A 152 5.63 -4.90 -0.99
C GLN A 152 5.93 -4.46 -2.42
N PHE A 153 5.35 -3.35 -2.84
CA PHE A 153 5.71 -2.74 -4.11
C PHE A 153 6.46 -1.46 -3.79
N ASN A 154 7.74 -1.61 -3.44
CA ASN A 154 8.65 -0.52 -3.13
C ASN A 154 10.01 -0.78 -3.79
N LEU A 155 10.50 0.20 -4.54
CA LEU A 155 11.71 0.10 -5.36
C LEU A 155 12.95 -0.35 -4.61
N ASN A 156 13.14 0.16 -3.40
CA ASN A 156 14.41 0.00 -2.70
C ASN A 156 14.30 0.01 -1.17
N GLY A 157 13.11 0.28 -0.63
CA GLY A 157 12.87 0.32 0.82
C GLY A 157 13.44 1.57 1.51
N PHE A 158 13.99 2.53 0.77
CA PHE A 158 14.50 3.77 1.35
C PHE A 158 13.35 4.66 1.80
N ARG A 159 13.52 5.28 2.97
CA ARG A 159 12.57 6.21 3.57
C ARG A 159 13.05 7.63 3.34
N ILE A 160 12.11 8.50 2.98
CA ILE A 160 12.37 9.91 2.72
C ILE A 160 11.87 10.72 3.91
N SER A 161 12.69 11.64 4.40
CA SER A 161 12.24 12.62 5.40
C SER A 161 11.36 13.69 4.77
N GLU A 162 10.48 14.34 5.54
CA GLU A 162 9.67 15.45 5.04
C GLU A 162 10.54 16.54 4.38
N GLY A 163 11.65 16.92 5.02
CA GLY A 163 12.55 17.95 4.45
C GLY A 163 13.29 17.52 3.18
N GLU A 164 13.57 16.23 3.00
CA GLU A 164 14.10 15.73 1.72
C GLU A 164 13.01 15.67 0.65
N TRP A 165 11.78 15.29 1.01
CA TRP A 165 10.65 15.28 0.10
C TRP A 165 10.37 16.68 -0.46
N GLN A 166 10.33 17.70 0.40
CA GLN A 166 10.12 19.09 -0.03
C GLN A 166 11.23 19.57 -0.98
N ARG A 167 12.51 19.27 -0.70
CA ARG A 167 13.62 19.59 -1.61
C ARG A 167 13.47 18.93 -2.99
N ARG A 168 12.99 17.69 -3.05
CA ARG A 168 12.71 17.00 -4.32
C ARG A 168 11.55 17.64 -5.09
N LEU A 169 10.56 18.17 -4.38
CA LEU A 169 9.46 18.89 -5.01
C LEU A 169 9.91 20.24 -5.58
N GLU A 170 10.85 20.92 -4.93
CA GLU A 170 11.40 22.21 -5.39
C GLU A 170 12.37 22.06 -6.58
N ASP A 171 13.05 20.92 -6.70
CA ASP A 171 14.03 20.67 -7.77
C ASP A 171 13.35 20.51 -9.14
N ALA A 172 13.62 21.42 -10.09
CA ALA A 172 13.05 21.42 -11.42
C ALA A 172 13.34 20.15 -12.24
N GLU A 173 14.48 19.50 -12.00
CA GLU A 173 14.89 18.28 -12.73
C GLU A 173 14.21 17.02 -12.21
N THR A 174 13.67 17.08 -10.98
CA THR A 174 12.93 15.98 -10.40
C THR A 174 11.53 15.92 -11.00
N ILE A 175 11.13 14.76 -11.51
CA ILE A 175 9.79 14.44 -11.96
C ILE A 175 9.12 13.57 -10.89
N VAL A 176 7.89 13.95 -10.51
CA VAL A 176 7.06 13.18 -9.59
C VAL A 176 5.77 12.84 -10.31
N SER A 177 5.38 11.57 -10.31
CA SER A 177 4.08 11.12 -10.79
C SER A 177 3.31 10.49 -9.64
N VAL A 178 2.12 11.00 -9.36
CA VAL A 178 1.19 10.47 -8.34
C VAL A 178 -0.01 9.87 -9.06
N VAL A 179 -0.35 8.63 -8.73
CA VAL A 179 -1.46 7.92 -9.38
C VAL A 179 -2.64 7.79 -8.44
N SER A 180 -3.81 8.17 -8.94
CA SER A 180 -5.09 7.90 -8.30
C SER A 180 -5.89 6.88 -9.10
N TYR A 181 -6.70 6.10 -8.39
CA TYR A 181 -7.54 5.07 -8.99
C TYR A 181 -8.95 5.09 -8.42
N GLN A 182 -9.92 4.86 -9.29
CA GLN A 182 -11.31 4.60 -8.91
C GLN A 182 -11.90 3.51 -9.81
N ASP A 183 -12.75 2.67 -9.23
CA ASP A 183 -13.60 1.75 -9.98
C ASP A 183 -15.06 1.88 -9.51
N ARG A 184 -15.95 1.07 -10.08
CA ARG A 184 -17.37 1.06 -9.73
C ARG A 184 -17.68 0.74 -8.25
N PHE A 185 -16.74 0.16 -7.51
CA PHE A 185 -16.88 -0.11 -6.08
C PHE A 185 -16.41 1.07 -5.22
N GLY A 186 -15.80 2.08 -5.83
CA GLY A 186 -15.42 3.32 -5.19
C GLY A 186 -13.97 3.73 -5.48
N PRO A 187 -13.56 4.89 -4.95
CA PRO A 187 -12.19 5.36 -5.07
C PRO A 187 -11.24 4.52 -4.21
N LEU A 188 -10.02 4.31 -4.68
CA LEU A 188 -8.90 3.82 -3.85
C LEU A 188 -8.00 4.96 -3.35
N GLY A 189 -8.28 6.19 -3.78
CA GLY A 189 -7.48 7.37 -3.52
C GLY A 189 -6.16 7.36 -4.28
N LYS A 190 -5.15 8.06 -3.75
CA LYS A 190 -3.79 8.00 -4.27
C LYS A 190 -3.14 6.68 -3.88
N ILE A 191 -2.84 5.89 -4.90
CA ILE A 191 -2.39 4.50 -4.78
C ILE A 191 -0.93 4.31 -5.14
N ALA A 192 -0.31 5.19 -5.93
CA ALA A 192 1.09 5.03 -6.30
C ALA A 192 1.80 6.38 -6.42
N VAL A 193 3.12 6.34 -6.29
CA VAL A 193 4.02 7.48 -6.47
C VAL A 193 5.32 6.99 -7.10
N LEU A 194 5.81 7.73 -8.08
CA LEU A 194 7.10 7.51 -8.73
C LEU A 194 7.89 8.82 -8.73
N VAL A 195 9.18 8.73 -8.40
CA VAL A 195 10.12 9.86 -8.37
C VAL A 195 11.30 9.54 -9.28
N CYS A 196 11.50 10.35 -10.31
CA CYS A 196 12.55 10.13 -11.29
C CYS A 196 13.19 11.44 -11.75
N ALA A 197 14.26 11.33 -12.53
CA ALA A 197 14.89 12.46 -13.21
C ALA A 197 15.28 12.04 -14.64
N GLN A 198 15.22 12.98 -15.57
CA GLN A 198 15.70 12.77 -16.93
C GLN A 198 17.24 12.74 -16.94
N CYS A 199 17.83 11.82 -17.71
CA CYS A 199 19.26 11.65 -17.89
C CYS A 199 19.55 11.38 -19.37
N GLY A 200 19.52 12.44 -20.19
CA GLY A 200 19.66 12.31 -21.65
C GLY A 200 18.43 11.60 -22.25
N GLU A 201 18.65 10.47 -22.93
CA GLU A 201 17.57 9.62 -23.49
C GLU A 201 17.04 8.58 -22.49
N CYS A 202 17.58 8.55 -21.27
CA CYS A 202 17.17 7.64 -20.22
C CYS A 202 16.45 8.39 -19.09
N VAL A 203 15.53 7.72 -18.39
CA VAL A 203 14.97 8.19 -17.12
C VAL A 203 15.50 7.34 -15.99
N ARG A 204 15.97 7.99 -14.92
CA ARG A 204 16.34 7.30 -13.69
C ARG A 204 15.27 7.43 -12.63
N VAL A 205 14.60 6.34 -12.31
CA VAL A 205 13.64 6.21 -11.22
C VAL A 205 14.38 5.94 -9.93
N SER A 206 14.32 6.91 -9.01
CA SER A 206 14.93 6.82 -7.68
C SER A 206 14.01 6.17 -6.66
N HIS A 207 12.70 6.36 -6.79
CA HIS A 207 11.70 5.80 -5.88
C HIS A 207 10.44 5.43 -6.65
N TRP A 208 9.84 4.31 -6.25
CA TRP A 208 8.54 3.89 -6.75
C TRP A 208 7.85 3.09 -5.67
N ALA A 209 6.64 3.50 -5.30
CA ALA A 209 5.81 2.76 -4.37
C ALA A 209 4.37 2.65 -4.86
N MET A 210 3.73 1.50 -4.61
CA MET A 210 2.33 1.26 -4.92
C MET A 210 1.61 0.52 -3.79
N SER A 211 0.43 1.00 -3.44
CA SER A 211 -0.46 0.39 -2.47
C SER A 211 -0.90 -1.00 -2.93
N CYS A 212 -0.86 -1.98 -2.02
CA CYS A 212 -1.32 -3.35 -2.27
C CYS A 212 -2.76 -3.46 -2.78
N ARG A 213 -3.61 -2.47 -2.47
CA ARG A 213 -4.99 -2.39 -2.97
C ARG A 213 -5.06 -2.27 -4.50
N ALA A 214 -3.97 -1.88 -5.15
CA ALA A 214 -3.91 -1.68 -6.60
C ALA A 214 -3.26 -2.86 -7.36
N PHE A 215 -2.71 -3.88 -6.69
CA PHE A 215 -1.92 -4.93 -7.35
C PHE A 215 -2.71 -5.68 -8.42
N SER A 216 -3.98 -5.95 -8.16
CA SER A 216 -4.84 -6.67 -9.11
C SER A 216 -5.32 -5.82 -10.30
N ARG A 217 -4.79 -4.60 -10.49
CA ARG A 217 -5.28 -3.63 -11.49
C ARG A 217 -4.25 -3.27 -12.57
N LYS A 218 -3.05 -3.86 -12.54
CA LYS A 218 -2.00 -3.63 -13.54
C LYS A 218 -1.64 -2.14 -13.72
N ILE A 219 -1.67 -1.36 -12.64
CA ILE A 219 -1.46 0.10 -12.68
C ILE A 219 -0.02 0.44 -13.03
N GLU A 220 0.92 -0.40 -12.60
CA GLU A 220 2.33 -0.29 -12.87
C GLU A 220 2.66 -0.22 -14.37
N HIS A 221 1.88 -0.88 -15.21
CA HIS A 221 2.01 -0.81 -16.67
C HIS A 221 1.64 0.57 -17.23
N HIS A 222 0.55 1.18 -16.74
CA HIS A 222 0.15 2.55 -17.12
C HIS A 222 1.21 3.57 -16.70
N MET A 223 1.82 3.37 -15.53
CA MET A 223 2.89 4.24 -15.06
C MET A 223 4.12 4.20 -15.97
N LEU A 224 4.53 3.01 -16.42
CA LEU A 224 5.66 2.88 -17.35
C LEU A 224 5.35 3.46 -18.73
N ASP A 225 4.18 3.14 -19.30
CA ASP A 225 3.78 3.70 -20.59
C ASP A 225 3.72 5.23 -20.56
N SER A 226 3.06 5.79 -19.55
CA SER A 226 2.99 7.23 -19.34
C SER A 226 4.38 7.84 -19.14
N LEU A 227 5.24 7.20 -18.34
CA LEU A 227 6.60 7.71 -18.13
C LEU A 227 7.40 7.75 -19.44
N PHE A 228 7.39 6.68 -20.24
CA PHE A 228 8.05 6.67 -21.55
C PHE A 228 7.49 7.74 -22.51
N ARG A 229 6.18 8.00 -22.50
CA ARG A 229 5.56 9.03 -23.34
C ARG A 229 5.94 10.44 -22.87
N GLN A 230 5.87 10.70 -21.57
CA GLN A 230 6.11 12.04 -21.02
C GLN A 230 7.58 12.46 -21.10
N THR A 231 8.51 11.50 -21.10
CA THR A 231 9.95 11.81 -21.14
C THR A 231 10.60 11.53 -22.48
N ASN A 232 9.89 10.90 -23.42
CA ASN A 232 10.42 10.38 -24.67
C ASN A 232 11.66 9.47 -24.48
N ALA A 233 11.79 8.83 -23.31
CA ALA A 233 12.94 7.99 -23.02
C ALA A 233 12.97 6.72 -23.87
N THR A 234 14.17 6.23 -24.18
CA THR A 234 14.40 4.92 -24.78
C THR A 234 14.43 3.82 -23.72
N ASP A 235 14.92 4.16 -22.53
CA ASP A 235 15.16 3.25 -21.43
C ASP A 235 14.82 3.89 -20.08
N ILE A 236 14.36 3.06 -19.14
CA ILE A 236 14.20 3.44 -17.74
C ILE A 236 15.21 2.66 -16.90
N GLU A 237 15.99 3.38 -16.11
CA GLU A 237 16.83 2.86 -15.04
C GLU A 237 16.12 2.96 -13.69
N PHE A 238 16.19 1.91 -12.90
CA PHE A 238 15.63 1.83 -11.56
C PHE A 238 16.76 1.70 -10.54
N ALA A 239 16.81 2.59 -9.56
CA ALA A 239 17.66 2.45 -8.38
C ALA A 239 17.07 1.38 -7.44
N PHE A 240 17.16 0.12 -7.86
CA PHE A 240 16.48 -1.01 -7.26
C PHE A 240 17.34 -1.68 -6.18
N HIS A 241 16.70 -2.02 -5.06
CA HIS A 241 17.32 -2.83 -4.01
C HIS A 241 16.37 -3.96 -3.61
N ALA A 242 16.81 -5.20 -3.81
CA ALA A 242 16.06 -6.38 -3.43
C ALA A 242 15.96 -6.48 -1.90
N THR A 243 14.77 -6.77 -1.39
CA THR A 243 14.53 -7.00 0.03
C THR A 243 13.58 -8.18 0.19
N GLU A 244 13.55 -8.79 1.37
CA GLU A 244 12.54 -9.83 1.69
C GLU A 244 11.11 -9.29 1.65
N ARG A 245 10.95 -7.95 1.73
CA ARG A 245 9.66 -7.28 1.87
C ARG A 245 9.11 -6.73 0.55
N ASN A 246 9.85 -6.77 -0.56
CA ASN A 246 9.37 -6.30 -1.88
C ASN A 246 9.17 -7.38 -2.98
N PRO A 247 8.68 -8.60 -2.69
CA PRO A 247 8.50 -9.64 -3.72
C PRO A 247 7.59 -9.22 -4.89
N PRO A 248 6.45 -8.53 -4.69
CA PRO A 248 5.61 -8.10 -5.80
C PRO A 248 6.31 -7.24 -6.85
N LEU A 249 7.21 -6.33 -6.42
CA LEU A 249 8.00 -5.56 -7.36
C LEU A 249 9.02 -6.44 -8.10
N GLN A 250 9.67 -7.37 -7.39
CA GLN A 250 10.65 -8.28 -8.00
C GLN A 250 10.00 -9.15 -9.07
N ASP A 251 8.79 -9.64 -8.82
CA ASP A 251 8.06 -10.47 -9.77
C ASP A 251 7.60 -9.65 -10.98
N PHE A 252 7.21 -8.39 -10.77
CA PHE A 252 6.95 -7.46 -11.87
C PHE A 252 8.20 -7.18 -12.71
N PHE A 253 9.36 -6.98 -12.09
CA PHE A 253 10.62 -6.78 -12.81
C PHE A 253 11.00 -8.01 -13.64
N LYS A 254 10.81 -9.22 -13.08
CA LYS A 254 10.99 -10.47 -13.82
C LYS A 254 10.04 -10.56 -15.03
N SER A 255 8.76 -10.19 -14.87
CA SER A 255 7.80 -10.23 -15.98
C SER A 255 8.14 -9.26 -17.11
N LEU A 256 8.79 -8.13 -16.80
CA LEU A 256 9.28 -7.17 -17.78
C LEU A 256 10.60 -7.57 -18.46
N GLY A 257 11.25 -8.64 -17.99
CA GLY A 257 12.59 -9.00 -18.46
C GLY A 257 13.66 -7.97 -18.06
N VAL A 258 13.45 -7.25 -16.95
CA VAL A 258 14.39 -6.26 -16.43
C VAL A 258 15.75 -6.93 -16.20
N ARG A 259 16.79 -6.29 -16.71
CA ARG A 259 18.17 -6.74 -16.53
C ARG A 259 18.78 -5.97 -15.39
N GLN A 260 19.31 -6.70 -14.40
CA GLN A 260 20.18 -6.12 -13.38
C GLN A 260 21.59 -6.12 -13.95
N ASP A 261 22.20 -4.95 -14.09
CA ASP A 261 23.65 -4.90 -14.31
C ASP A 261 24.36 -5.23 -12.98
N GLY A 262 25.68 -5.43 -12.96
CA GLY A 262 26.40 -5.77 -11.71
C GLY A 262 26.31 -4.70 -10.60
N SER A 263 25.56 -3.61 -10.80
CA SER A 263 25.24 -2.59 -9.82
C SER A 263 23.78 -2.70 -9.34
N ASN A 264 23.38 -1.92 -8.33
CA ASN A 264 21.98 -1.86 -7.86
C ASN A 264 21.07 -1.08 -8.86
N VAL A 265 21.34 -1.22 -10.16
CA VAL A 265 20.61 -0.58 -11.24
C VAL A 265 19.96 -1.66 -12.10
N CYS A 266 18.66 -1.51 -12.25
CA CYS A 266 17.83 -2.35 -13.09
C CYS A 266 17.38 -1.55 -14.30
N ARG A 267 17.48 -2.09 -15.52
CA ARG A 267 17.07 -1.38 -16.74
C ARG A 267 15.99 -2.13 -17.51
N VAL A 268 15.06 -1.38 -18.08
CA VAL A 268 14.09 -1.85 -19.08
C VAL A 268 14.04 -0.89 -20.26
N SER A 269 14.03 -1.44 -21.47
CA SER A 269 13.85 -0.65 -22.69
C SER A 269 12.36 -0.38 -22.93
N ARG A 270 12.04 0.67 -23.68
CA ARG A 270 10.66 0.96 -24.11
C ARG A 270 10.05 -0.21 -24.87
N ALA A 271 10.83 -0.86 -25.73
CA ALA A 271 10.37 -2.01 -26.50
C ALA A 271 9.99 -3.20 -25.60
N ASP A 272 10.84 -3.55 -24.63
CA ASP A 272 10.59 -4.66 -23.71
C ASP A 272 9.40 -4.36 -22.79
N ALA A 273 9.32 -3.14 -22.27
CA ALA A 273 8.21 -2.74 -21.40
C ALA A 273 6.86 -2.77 -22.13
N LEU A 274 6.80 -2.23 -23.35
CA LEU A 274 5.56 -2.18 -24.13
C LEU A 274 5.17 -3.54 -24.71
N ALA A 275 6.13 -4.43 -24.99
CA ALA A 275 5.84 -5.79 -25.42
C ALA A 275 5.08 -6.61 -24.35
N GLN A 276 5.28 -6.27 -23.08
CA GLN A 276 4.60 -6.90 -21.94
C GLN A 276 3.35 -6.13 -21.47
N CYS A 277 3.08 -4.96 -22.04
CA CYS A 277 1.86 -4.19 -21.78
C CYS A 277 0.71 -4.69 -22.67
N GLU A 278 -0.16 -5.51 -22.11
CA GLU A 278 -1.46 -5.79 -22.73
C GLU A 278 -2.32 -4.53 -22.80
N ALA A 279 -3.24 -4.47 -23.77
CA ALA A 279 -4.24 -3.40 -23.81
C ALA A 279 -5.13 -3.46 -22.56
N LEU A 280 -4.93 -2.51 -21.65
CA LEU A 280 -5.67 -2.43 -20.40
C LEU A 280 -6.99 -1.67 -20.60
N PRO A 281 -8.09 -2.11 -19.97
CA PRO A 281 -9.42 -1.55 -20.21
C PRO A 281 -9.72 -0.27 -19.43
N HIS A 282 -8.71 0.30 -18.76
CA HIS A 282 -8.88 1.46 -17.91
C HIS A 282 -9.07 2.72 -18.75
N GLN A 283 -9.90 3.65 -18.27
CA GLN A 283 -9.87 5.02 -18.76
C GLN A 283 -8.68 5.74 -18.11
N VAL A 284 -7.76 6.28 -18.91
CA VAL A 284 -6.54 6.91 -18.41
C VAL A 284 -6.59 8.41 -18.69
N SER A 285 -6.23 9.21 -17.70
CA SER A 285 -6.09 10.66 -17.79
C SER A 285 -4.77 11.10 -17.17
N GLU A 286 -4.19 12.16 -17.70
CA GLU A 286 -2.90 12.70 -17.27
C GLU A 286 -3.03 14.20 -16.99
N LEU A 287 -2.49 14.64 -15.85
CA LEU A 287 -2.38 16.04 -15.49
C LEU A 287 -0.89 16.41 -15.53
N LEU A 288 -0.53 17.31 -16.43
CA LEU A 288 0.85 17.69 -16.68
C LEU A 288 1.18 19.02 -16.00
N ASN A 289 2.47 19.30 -15.80
CA ASN A 289 2.90 20.65 -15.48
C ASN A 289 2.73 21.51 -16.74
N ASP A 290 2.08 22.66 -16.58
CA ASP A 290 2.03 23.69 -17.63
C ASP A 290 3.42 24.26 -17.93
#